data_AF-A0A200R6V7-F1
#
_entry.id   AF-A0A200R6V7-F1
#
_cell.length_a   1.000
_cell.length_b   1.000
_cell.length_c   1.000
_cell.angle_alpha   90.00
_cell.angle_beta   90.00
_cell.angle_gamma   90.00
#
_symmetry.space_group_name_H-M   'P 1'
#
loop_
_entity.id
_entity.type
_entity.pdbx_description
1 polymer ?
#
loop_
_entity_poly.entity_id
_entity_poly.type
_entity_poly.pdbx_seq_one_letter_code
_entity_poly.pdbx_strand_id
1 'polypeptide(L)'
;MMLETVAAVPGMVGGMLLHCKSLRSFEHSGGWIKALLEEAENERMHLMTFMEVAKPRWYERALVMTVQGVFFNAYFLGEVLWKTLI
;
A
#
# COMPACT_ATOMS: atom_id res chain seq x y z
N MET A 1 -10.21 -7.41 9.00
CA MET A 1 -9.18 -6.45 9.48
C MET A 1 -7.79 -6.66 8.87
N MET A 2 -7.00 -7.70 9.21
CA MET A 2 -5.63 -7.81 8.66
C MET A 2 -5.60 -8.15 7.14
N LEU A 3 -6.56 -8.94 6.64
CA LEU A 3 -6.63 -9.31 5.22
C LEU A 3 -7.00 -8.14 4.29
N GLU A 4 -7.87 -7.24 4.73
CA GLU A 4 -8.32 -6.06 3.95
C GLU A 4 -7.20 -5.03 3.77
N THR A 5 -6.31 -4.88 4.76
CA THR A 5 -5.11 -4.03 4.59
C THR A 5 -4.16 -4.57 3.52
N VAL A 6 -4.10 -5.89 3.35
CA VAL A 6 -3.24 -6.55 2.36
C VAL A 6 -3.89 -6.55 0.97
N ALA A 7 -5.23 -6.57 0.90
CA ALA A 7 -5.99 -6.52 -0.34
C ALA A 7 -5.99 -5.12 -1.00
N ALA A 8 -5.94 -4.04 -0.21
CA ALA A 8 -5.91 -2.67 -0.75
C ALA A 8 -4.57 -2.25 -1.41
N VAL A 9 -3.46 -2.88 -1.00
CA VAL A 9 -2.10 -2.49 -1.44
C VAL A 9 -1.81 -2.83 -2.92
N PRO A 10 -2.14 -4.04 -3.43
CA PRO A 10 -1.93 -4.40 -4.83
C PRO A 10 -2.66 -3.47 -5.82
N GLY A 11 -3.90 -3.07 -5.52
CA GLY A 11 -4.69 -2.17 -6.38
C GLY A 11 -4.06 -0.78 -6.49
N MET A 12 -3.59 -0.23 -5.37
CA MET A 12 -2.99 1.10 -5.33
C MET A 12 -1.62 1.13 -6.03
N VAL A 13 -0.77 0.13 -5.78
CA VAL A 13 0.57 0.02 -6.42
C VAL A 13 0.43 -0.30 -7.90
N GLY A 14 -0.47 -1.20 -8.27
CA GLY A 14 -0.76 -1.55 -9.66
C GLY A 14 -1.28 -0.35 -10.46
N GLY A 15 -2.24 0.40 -9.90
CA GLY A 15 -2.76 1.62 -10.50
C GLY A 15 -1.68 2.69 -10.71
N MET A 16 -0.81 2.91 -9.71
CA MET A 16 0.29 3.88 -9.79
C MET A 16 1.35 3.50 -10.83
N LEU A 17 1.78 2.23 -10.88
CA LEU A 17 2.74 1.75 -11.87
C LEU A 17 2.18 1.86 -13.30
N LEU A 18 0.91 1.50 -13.48
CA LEU A 18 0.25 1.62 -14.77
C LEU A 18 0.08 3.09 -15.16
N HIS A 19 -0.23 3.97 -14.21
CA HIS A 19 -0.29 5.42 -14.42
C HIS A 19 1.06 6.02 -14.85
N CYS A 20 2.15 5.70 -14.17
CA CYS A 20 3.49 6.13 -14.56
C CYS A 20 3.93 5.55 -15.91
N LYS A 21 3.56 4.30 -16.21
CA LYS A 21 3.83 3.68 -17.52
C LYS A 21 3.04 4.36 -18.63
N SER A 22 1.76 4.67 -18.41
CA SER A 22 0.89 5.43 -19.32
C SER A 22 1.51 6.79 -19.66
N LEU A 23 1.97 7.52 -18.65
CA LEU A 23 2.62 8.82 -18.80
C LEU A 23 3.93 8.73 -19.57
N ARG A 24 4.74 7.68 -19.33
CA ARG A 24 6.02 7.49 -20.00
C ARG A 24 5.88 6.99 -21.44
N SER A 25 4.86 6.18 -21.72
CA SER A 25 4.59 5.59 -23.04
C SER A 25 3.69 6.50 -23.91
N PHE A 26 3.11 7.57 -23.35
CA PHE A 26 2.03 8.37 -23.98
C PHE A 26 0.85 7.52 -24.48
N GLU A 27 0.63 6.35 -23.88
CA GLU A 27 -0.43 5.42 -24.25
C GLU A 27 -1.58 5.52 -23.26
N HIS A 28 -2.81 5.39 -23.76
CA HIS A 28 -4.00 5.42 -22.92
C HIS A 28 -4.15 4.07 -22.19
N SER A 29 -4.01 4.09 -20.86
CA SER A 29 -4.26 2.91 -20.03
C SER A 29 -5.77 2.70 -19.96
N GLY A 30 -6.34 2.00 -20.94
CA GLY A 30 -7.78 1.85 -21.20
C GLY A 30 -8.62 1.37 -20.01
N GLY A 31 -8.89 2.24 -19.04
CA GLY A 31 -9.75 2.00 -17.88
C GLY A 31 -9.10 1.27 -16.70
N TRP A 32 -8.02 0.53 -16.91
CA TRP A 32 -7.38 -0.32 -15.88
C TRP A 32 -6.88 0.45 -14.66
N ILE A 33 -6.34 1.66 -14.83
CA ILE A 33 -5.94 2.53 -13.70
C ILE A 33 -7.14 2.82 -12.81
N LYS A 34 -8.29 3.12 -13.42
CA LYS A 34 -9.51 3.52 -12.72
C LYS A 34 -10.09 2.33 -11.96
N ALA A 35 -10.17 1.16 -12.59
CA ALA A 35 -10.62 -0.08 -11.95
C ALA A 35 -9.73 -0.47 -10.75
N LEU A 36 -8.41 -0.38 -10.90
CA LEU A 36 -7.45 -0.68 -9.81
C LEU A 36 -7.52 0.31 -8.65
N LEU A 37 -7.78 1.60 -8.93
CA LEU A 37 -8.01 2.60 -7.89
C LEU A 37 -9.35 2.37 -7.18
N GLU A 38 -10.39 2.00 -7.91
CA GLU A 38 -11.73 1.76 -7.38
C GLU A 38 -11.76 0.52 -6.48
N GLU A 39 -11.02 -0.54 -6.84
CA GLU A 39 -10.79 -1.72 -5.99
C GLU A 39 -10.07 -1.33 -4.69
N ALA A 40 -9.00 -0.52 -4.79
CA ALA A 40 -8.26 -0.05 -3.63
C ALA A 40 -9.09 0.88 -2.71
N GLU A 41 -9.97 1.70 -3.29
CA GLU A 41 -10.91 2.52 -2.52
C GLU A 41 -12.01 1.70 -1.86
N ASN A 42 -12.50 0.66 -2.54
CA ASN A 42 -13.50 -0.25 -1.99
C ASN A 42 -12.96 -0.98 -0.74
N GLU A 43 -11.73 -1.48 -0.81
CA GLU A 43 -11.04 -2.10 0.33
C GLU A 43 -10.75 -1.08 1.45
N ARG A 44 -10.43 0.19 1.11
CA ARG A 44 -10.25 1.27 2.10
C ARG A 44 -11.56 1.61 2.82
N MET A 45 -12.69 1.61 2.11
CA MET A 45 -14.01 1.81 2.72
C MET A 45 -14.34 0.66 3.66
N HIS A 46 -14.07 -0.58 3.26
CA HIS A 46 -14.25 -1.76 4.11
C HIS A 46 -13.41 -1.65 5.41
N LEU A 47 -12.18 -1.15 5.28
CA LEU A 47 -11.31 -0.89 6.43
C LEU A 47 -11.82 0.23 7.35
N MET A 48 -12.39 1.30 6.79
CA MET A 48 -12.91 2.44 7.54
C MET A 48 -14.14 2.07 8.37
N THR A 49 -15.05 1.26 7.83
CA THR A 49 -16.18 0.70 8.60
C THR A 49 -15.70 -0.26 9.69
N PHE A 50 -14.72 -1.12 9.42
CA PHE A 50 -14.13 -1.98 10.46
C PHE A 50 -13.40 -1.18 11.54
N MET A 51 -12.70 -0.10 11.18
CA MET A 51 -12.06 0.81 12.15
C MET A 51 -13.06 1.57 13.02
N GLU A 52 -14.19 1.98 12.44
CA GLU A 52 -15.27 2.67 13.17
C GLU A 52 -15.96 1.74 14.19
N VAL A 53 -16.09 0.45 13.85
CA VAL A 53 -16.58 -0.60 14.75
C VAL A 53 -15.54 -1.00 15.79
N ALA A 54 -14.26 -1.09 15.43
CA ALA A 54 -13.20 -1.59 16.32
C ALA A 54 -12.63 -0.53 17.29
N LYS A 55 -12.75 0.78 16.99
CA LYS A 55 -12.14 1.89 17.74
C LYS A 55 -10.75 1.55 18.30
N PRO A 56 -9.73 1.42 17.43
CA PRO A 56 -8.39 1.02 17.84
C PRO A 56 -7.85 2.02 18.85
N ARG A 57 -7.34 1.51 19.97
CA ARG A 57 -6.85 2.35 21.06
C ARG A 57 -5.49 2.93 20.68
N TRP A 58 -5.11 4.04 21.31
CA TRP A 58 -3.92 4.81 20.94
C TRP A 58 -2.61 3.97 20.94
N TYR A 59 -2.55 2.92 21.77
CA TYR A 59 -1.41 2.01 21.85
C TYR A 59 -1.29 1.06 20.64
N GLU A 60 -2.39 0.63 20.01
CA GLU A 60 -2.34 -0.21 18.79
C GLU A 60 -1.83 0.59 17.59
N ARG A 61 -2.24 1.87 17.50
CA ARG A 61 -1.71 2.80 16.49
C ARG A 61 -0.21 3.04 16.66
N ALA A 62 0.25 3.22 17.90
CA ALA A 62 1.67 3.38 18.20
C ALA A 62 2.48 2.12 17.85
N LEU A 63 1.93 0.93 18.14
CA LEU A 63 2.54 -0.35 17.80
C LEU A 63 2.70 -0.50 16.27
N VAL A 64 1.65 -0.21 15.50
CA VAL A 64 1.68 -0.31 14.02
C VAL A 64 2.70 0.66 13.42
N MET A 65 2.76 1.91 13.90
CA MET A 65 3.79 2.87 13.45
C MET A 65 5.21 2.40 13.76
N THR A 66 5.41 1.80 14.95
CA THR A 66 6.71 1.29 15.36
C THR A 66 7.14 0.10 14.49
N VAL A 67 6.23 -0.84 14.24
CA VAL A 67 6.49 -2.01 13.39
C VAL A 67 6.77 -1.58 11.95
N GLN A 68 5.98 -0.66 11.38
CA GLN A 68 6.25 -0.11 10.05
C GLN A 68 7.61 0.58 9.98
N GLY A 69 7.96 1.39 10.97
CA GLY A 69 9.26 2.07 11.02
C GLY A 69 10.44 1.09 11.08
N VAL A 70 10.36 0.06 11.91
CA VAL A 70 11.42 -0.95 12.06
C VAL A 70 11.57 -1.79 10.80
N PHE A 71 10.47 -2.30 10.25
CA PHE A 71 10.53 -3.12 9.04
C PHE A 71 11.02 -2.33 7.82
N PHE A 72 10.59 -1.08 7.66
CA PHE A 72 11.05 -0.23 6.57
C PHE A 72 12.57 0.02 6.66
N ASN A 73 13.08 0.35 7.84
CA ASN A 73 14.51 0.57 8.03
C ASN A 73 15.34 -0.72 7.87
N ALA A 74 14.85 -1.86 8.36
CA ALA A 74 15.55 -3.14 8.25
C ALA A 74 15.67 -3.60 6.79
N TYR A 75 14.59 -3.52 6.01
CA TYR A 75 14.63 -3.85 4.58
C TYR A 75 15.44 -2.84 3.78
N PHE A 76 15.33 -1.55 4.08
CA PHE A 76 16.14 -0.52 3.41
C PHE A 76 17.64 -0.74 3.64
N LEU A 77 18.05 -0.99 4.89
CA LEU A 77 19.46 -1.27 5.21
C LEU A 77 19.93 -2.59 4.61
N GLY A 78 19.10 -3.64 4.65
CA GLY A 78 19.43 -4.93 4.05
C GLY A 78 19.68 -4.82 2.54
N GLU A 79 18.79 -4.14 1.80
CA GLU A 79 18.92 -3.93 0.36
C GLU A 79 20.10 -3.01 0.00
N VAL A 80 20.35 -1.95 0.77
CA VAL A 80 21.48 -1.03 0.55
C VAL A 80 22.82 -1.72 0.83
N LEU A 81 22.92 -2.50 1.92
CA LEU A 81 24.11 -3.29 2.23
C LEU A 81 24.35 -4.36 1.16
N TRP A 82 23.29 -5.06 0.74
CA TRP A 82 23.38 -6.08 -0.30
C TRP A 82 23.84 -5.51 -1.64
N LYS A 83 23.34 -4.34 -2.06
CA LYS A 83 23.78 -3.62 -3.28
C LYS A 83 25.20 -3.02 -3.20
N THR A 84 25.76 -2.86 -2.00
CA THR A 84 27.12 -2.33 -1.82
C THR A 84 28.16 -3.45 -1.79
N LEU A 85 27.73 -4.70 -1.52
CA LEU A 85 28.60 -5.87 -1.38
C LEU A 85 28.75 -6.72 -2.66
N ILE A 86 28.01 -6.38 -3.73
CA ILE A 86 27.97 -7.04 -5.06
C ILE A 86 28.12 -5.97 -6.14
#